data_AF-A0A952WYJ1-F1
#
_entry.id   AF-A0A952WYJ1-F1
#
_cell.length_a   1.000
_cell.length_b   1.000
_cell.length_c   1.000
_cell.angle_alpha   90.00
_cell.angle_beta   90.00
_cell.angle_gamma   90.00
#
_symmetry.space_group_name_H-M   'P 1'
#
loop_
_entity.id
_entity.type
_entity.pdbx_description
1 polymer ?
#
loop_
_entity_poly.entity_id
_entity_poly.type
_entity_poly.pdbx_seq_one_letter_code
_entity_poly.pdbx_strand_id
1 'polypeptide(L)'
;MHLIVALTLLAAPGPDLPACPVTGKPACPCNNDPLVLVVRDGETQSIDGPVRLRTIVVQAGGRLQLRPGAEIVIADLPIDTDMDTEQFGHGILIHGTFEAAGTAKTSWLRAAQGIPAGATSCMLNEAPQGWNPGDVLALPDTRQKPHTKTVPGDSQSEVVTLTKVSGNRIEFTPTQFPHDVGPRDFLTPHVANLTRDIVIRSENPEGVRGHVMAMKGATLDIRHVEFRDMGRTDKGRRLHNAIGDEPGTNQIGRYPLHMHLMGRAEATISGNAVWRSPGWAIVVHGTQGPLVSDNVAYDIQGGAFVCEDGSEAATLEHNLAMKCRNGWSTSAFIKATETNPAETGADGSGFWFRGMGSHCRNNVAADCQWFGYNFQGYANKKPAPPNLPRPGEFAGNEAYASRTGLWATWPQGEYNVLKTYHPSTIEDFTGWHFWKSGIESYHTGRHTFRRVRLYNSPEISRQCSGAGAGSIARTNAAFDASSENYENFLSRFEDCEASGWNIGVRLPSSVAANEHLQFIGGRLQNHVNVVAHMTNNACRREFIGTEFVSGADSAPKGHLGSLAECDVYMRPGTKRALEMGKSEVVVDGMTIYFADAAPASAVESHRIIGRVLASEQINITAAGFRQPGEATAR
;
A
#
# COMPACT_ATOMS: atom_id res chain seq x y z
N MET A 1 28.10 14.49 -8.73
CA MET A 1 29.34 14.66 -9.52
C MET A 1 29.47 13.62 -10.64
N HIS A 2 28.78 12.47 -10.59
CA HIS A 2 28.84 11.42 -11.63
C HIS A 2 27.84 11.60 -12.80
N LEU A 3 26.86 12.51 -12.70
CA LEU A 3 25.84 12.80 -13.73
C LEU A 3 26.37 13.57 -14.95
N ILE A 4 27.59 14.11 -14.90
CA ILE A 4 28.17 14.87 -16.02
C ILE A 4 28.51 13.94 -17.19
N VAL A 5 28.74 12.63 -16.95
CA VAL A 5 29.15 11.67 -17.98
C VAL A 5 28.02 11.35 -18.97
N ALA A 6 26.76 11.28 -18.52
CA ALA A 6 25.61 11.11 -19.42
C ALA A 6 25.39 12.32 -20.36
N LEU A 7 25.85 13.51 -19.96
CA LEU A 7 25.84 14.72 -20.78
C LEU A 7 27.07 14.80 -21.73
N THR A 8 28.23 14.25 -21.35
CA THR A 8 29.42 14.26 -22.22
C THR A 8 29.37 13.25 -23.37
N LEU A 9 28.60 12.17 -23.26
CA LEU A 9 28.47 11.15 -24.32
C LEU A 9 27.66 11.62 -25.54
N LEU A 10 27.03 12.80 -25.50
CA LEU A 10 26.26 13.40 -26.59
C LEU A 10 27.00 14.55 -27.33
N ALA A 11 28.30 14.75 -27.08
CA ALA A 11 29.00 15.99 -27.45
C ALA A 11 30.26 15.87 -28.35
N ALA A 12 30.59 14.72 -28.95
CA ALA A 12 31.79 14.60 -29.81
C ALA A 12 31.47 14.78 -31.33
N PRO A 13 32.11 15.74 -32.04
CA PRO A 13 31.83 16.01 -33.45
C PRO A 13 32.66 15.13 -34.40
N GLY A 14 32.02 14.55 -35.42
CA GLY A 14 32.65 14.00 -36.63
C GLY A 14 32.04 14.65 -37.87
N PRO A 15 32.79 14.89 -38.96
CA PRO A 15 32.29 15.60 -40.13
C PRO A 15 31.53 14.68 -41.10
N ASP A 16 30.58 15.29 -41.81
CA ASP A 16 29.78 14.82 -42.96
C ASP A 16 28.57 13.90 -42.66
N LEU A 17 27.39 14.50 -42.41
CA LEU A 17 26.13 13.77 -42.17
C LEU A 17 24.91 14.42 -42.87
N PRO A 18 23.97 13.62 -43.42
CA PRO A 18 22.75 14.07 -44.11
C PRO A 18 21.65 14.58 -43.16
N ALA A 19 20.59 15.20 -43.71
CA ALA A 19 19.56 15.97 -42.98
C ALA A 19 18.54 15.13 -42.16
N CYS A 20 17.99 15.74 -41.09
CA CYS A 20 17.01 15.19 -40.15
C CYS A 20 15.59 15.03 -40.76
N PRO A 21 14.91 13.87 -40.63
CA PRO A 21 13.57 13.64 -41.21
C PRO A 21 12.44 14.47 -40.56
N VAL A 22 12.65 15.00 -39.35
CA VAL A 22 11.62 15.68 -38.55
C VAL A 22 11.65 17.20 -38.74
N THR A 23 12.82 17.79 -39.05
CA THR A 23 13.00 19.25 -38.98
C THR A 23 13.57 19.90 -40.25
N GLY A 24 14.03 19.12 -41.24
CA GLY A 24 14.57 19.64 -42.51
C GLY A 24 15.80 20.55 -42.38
N LYS A 25 16.45 20.60 -41.19
CA LYS A 25 17.67 21.37 -40.92
C LYS A 25 18.92 20.47 -40.92
N PRO A 26 20.14 21.02 -41.12
CA PRO A 26 21.38 20.24 -41.04
C PRO A 26 21.51 19.56 -39.67
N ALA A 27 21.86 18.27 -39.67
CA ALA A 27 22.01 17.49 -38.45
C ALA A 27 23.19 18.00 -37.59
N CYS A 28 22.93 18.22 -36.30
CA CYS A 28 23.94 18.53 -35.28
C CYS A 28 24.58 17.20 -34.77
N PRO A 29 25.86 17.16 -34.33
CA PRO A 29 26.61 15.91 -34.14
C PRO A 29 26.10 14.93 -33.05
N CYS A 30 25.08 15.29 -32.28
CA CYS A 30 24.38 14.41 -31.32
C CYS A 30 23.20 13.63 -31.95
N ASN A 31 22.88 13.89 -33.23
CA ASN A 31 21.57 13.61 -33.82
C ASN A 31 21.55 12.41 -34.78
N ASN A 32 22.50 11.48 -34.66
CA ASN A 32 22.58 10.32 -35.56
C ASN A 32 21.74 9.13 -35.14
N ASP A 33 21.20 9.13 -33.92
CA ASP A 33 20.25 8.12 -33.50
C ASP A 33 18.82 8.63 -33.70
N PRO A 34 18.09 8.15 -34.72
CA PRO A 34 16.73 8.61 -34.99
C PRO A 34 15.73 8.26 -33.88
N LEU A 35 16.15 7.44 -32.90
CA LEU A 35 15.34 7.05 -31.76
C LEU A 35 15.66 7.88 -30.50
N VAL A 36 16.54 8.88 -30.58
CA VAL A 36 16.82 9.78 -29.45
C VAL A 36 16.26 11.17 -29.74
N LEU A 37 15.39 11.66 -28.85
CA LEU A 37 14.88 13.01 -28.86
C LEU A 37 15.52 13.80 -27.72
N VAL A 38 16.20 14.91 -28.03
CA VAL A 38 16.71 15.86 -27.04
C VAL A 38 15.98 17.18 -27.21
N VAL A 39 15.25 17.60 -26.17
CA VAL A 39 14.59 18.91 -26.10
C VAL A 39 15.51 19.85 -25.31
N ARG A 40 16.11 20.83 -26.00
CA ARG A 40 17.15 21.68 -25.43
C ARG A 40 16.58 22.90 -24.72
N ASP A 41 17.45 23.61 -24.01
CA ASP A 41 17.12 24.90 -23.41
C ASP A 41 16.50 25.87 -24.42
N GLY A 42 15.37 26.48 -24.05
CA GLY A 42 14.58 27.37 -24.91
C GLY A 42 13.75 26.67 -25.99
N GLU A 43 13.88 25.35 -26.17
CA GLU A 43 13.08 24.59 -27.12
C GLU A 43 11.78 24.07 -26.48
N THR A 44 10.73 24.04 -27.29
CA THR A 44 9.49 23.33 -26.96
C THR A 44 9.24 22.28 -28.03
N GLN A 45 9.15 21.02 -27.63
CA GLN A 45 8.76 19.91 -28.50
C GLN A 45 7.35 19.46 -28.14
N SER A 46 6.44 19.49 -29.11
CA SER A 46 5.10 18.93 -28.97
C SER A 46 5.00 17.58 -29.68
N ILE A 47 4.26 16.65 -29.09
CA ILE A 47 3.88 15.37 -29.71
C ILE A 47 2.36 15.23 -29.57
N ASP A 48 1.69 14.98 -30.69
CA ASP A 48 0.23 14.84 -30.82
C ASP A 48 -0.17 13.62 -31.66
N GLY A 49 0.79 12.74 -31.93
CA GLY A 49 0.59 11.49 -32.67
C GLY A 49 1.56 10.39 -32.21
N PRO A 50 1.51 9.21 -32.85
CA PRO A 50 2.36 8.10 -32.48
C PRO A 50 3.82 8.34 -32.88
N VAL A 51 4.73 8.11 -31.93
CA VAL A 51 6.18 8.12 -32.14
C VAL A 51 6.81 6.89 -31.49
N ARG A 52 7.84 6.35 -32.15
CA ARG A 52 8.69 5.29 -31.59
C ARG A 52 10.05 5.88 -31.29
N LEU A 53 10.40 5.95 -30.01
CA LEU A 53 11.66 6.54 -29.53
C LEU A 53 12.29 5.58 -28.52
N ARG A 54 13.61 5.58 -28.42
CA ARG A 54 14.35 4.87 -27.38
C ARG A 54 14.49 5.76 -26.14
N THR A 55 15.00 6.98 -26.32
CA THR A 55 15.25 7.89 -25.20
C THR A 55 14.76 9.28 -25.51
N ILE A 56 14.10 9.91 -24.55
CA ILE A 56 13.76 11.34 -24.59
C ILE A 56 14.51 12.03 -23.44
N VAL A 57 15.25 13.09 -23.74
CA VAL A 57 15.93 13.92 -22.73
C VAL A 57 15.41 15.34 -22.85
N VAL A 58 14.79 15.84 -21.78
CA VAL A 58 14.35 17.23 -21.68
C VAL A 58 15.35 17.96 -20.81
N GLN A 59 16.20 18.78 -21.42
CA GLN A 59 17.23 19.54 -20.70
C GLN A 59 16.59 20.64 -19.85
N ALA A 60 17.35 21.17 -18.88
CA ALA A 60 16.91 22.36 -18.14
C ALA A 60 16.56 23.49 -19.12
N GLY A 61 15.42 24.15 -18.89
CA GLY A 61 14.86 25.19 -19.77
C GLY A 61 14.15 24.68 -21.04
N GLY A 62 14.28 23.40 -21.38
CA GLY A 62 13.51 22.75 -22.43
C GLY A 62 12.11 22.32 -21.98
N ARG A 63 11.17 22.18 -22.92
CA ARG A 63 9.78 21.81 -22.64
C ARG A 63 9.27 20.71 -23.57
N LEU A 64 8.87 19.57 -23.00
CA LEU A 64 8.13 18.53 -23.70
C LEU A 64 6.63 18.68 -23.43
N GLN A 65 5.83 18.71 -24.50
CA GLN A 65 4.38 18.79 -24.45
C GLN A 65 3.74 17.58 -25.14
N LEU A 66 2.87 16.86 -24.44
CA LEU A 66 2.03 15.81 -25.03
C LEU A 66 0.58 16.26 -25.07
N ARG A 67 -0.06 16.03 -26.22
CA ARG A 67 -1.46 16.40 -26.49
C ARG A 67 -2.30 15.15 -26.78
N PRO A 68 -3.64 15.23 -26.66
CA PRO A 68 -4.54 14.14 -27.04
C PRO A 68 -4.18 13.55 -28.42
N GLY A 69 -4.06 12.23 -28.49
CA GLY A 69 -3.60 11.49 -29.68
C GLY A 69 -2.12 11.10 -29.64
N ALA A 70 -1.32 11.65 -28.72
CA ALA A 70 0.07 11.26 -28.55
C ALA A 70 0.22 9.82 -28.07
N GLU A 71 1.06 9.05 -28.74
CA GLU A 71 1.51 7.72 -28.30
C GLU A 71 3.03 7.65 -28.36
N ILE A 72 3.69 7.59 -27.20
CA ILE A 72 5.12 7.31 -27.11
C ILE A 72 5.30 5.82 -26.90
N VAL A 73 5.93 5.17 -27.88
CA VAL A 73 6.35 3.77 -27.80
C VAL A 73 7.86 3.75 -27.53
N ILE A 74 8.24 3.32 -26.33
CA ILE A 74 9.64 3.12 -25.97
C ILE A 74 10.16 1.84 -26.63
N ALA A 75 11.12 2.01 -27.54
CA ALA A 75 11.67 0.94 -28.36
C ALA A 75 12.34 -0.17 -27.53
N ASP A 76 12.03 -1.43 -27.83
CA ASP A 76 12.71 -2.60 -27.27
C ASP A 76 14.01 -2.84 -28.05
N LEU A 77 15.13 -2.35 -27.50
CA LEU A 77 16.47 -2.50 -28.06
C LEU A 77 17.44 -2.91 -26.95
N PRO A 78 18.53 -3.64 -27.28
CA PRO A 78 19.57 -3.95 -26.32
C PRO A 78 20.13 -2.67 -25.68
N ILE A 79 20.35 -2.71 -24.37
CA ILE A 79 21.05 -1.64 -23.65
C ILE A 79 22.55 -1.79 -23.92
N ASP A 80 23.16 -0.76 -24.48
CA ASP A 80 24.62 -0.63 -24.54
C ASP A 80 25.12 -0.25 -23.15
N THR A 81 25.55 -1.26 -22.38
CA THR A 81 25.97 -1.06 -21.00
C THR A 81 27.39 -0.49 -20.88
N ASP A 82 28.16 -0.41 -21.97
CA ASP A 82 29.46 0.26 -21.97
C ASP A 82 29.26 1.78 -22.02
N MET A 83 28.27 2.23 -22.79
CA MET A 83 27.88 3.64 -22.91
C MET A 83 26.94 4.10 -21.79
N ASP A 84 26.01 3.23 -21.37
CA ASP A 84 24.98 3.52 -20.39
C ASP A 84 25.07 2.52 -19.22
N THR A 85 26.20 2.54 -18.52
CA THR A 85 26.51 1.64 -17.39
C THR A 85 25.46 1.70 -16.28
N GLU A 86 24.89 2.87 -16.02
CA GLU A 86 23.80 3.07 -15.06
C GLU A 86 22.43 2.76 -15.66
N GLN A 87 22.33 2.59 -16.97
CA GLN A 87 21.12 2.29 -17.73
C GLN A 87 20.05 3.39 -17.59
N PHE A 88 20.34 4.68 -17.73
CA PHE A 88 19.28 5.72 -17.71
C PHE A 88 18.54 5.86 -19.04
N GLY A 89 19.10 5.38 -20.15
CA GLY A 89 18.43 5.32 -21.45
C GLY A 89 17.24 4.36 -21.47
N HIS A 90 16.55 4.31 -22.62
CA HIS A 90 15.30 3.57 -22.76
C HIS A 90 14.22 4.13 -21.81
N GLY A 91 13.93 5.43 -21.96
CA GLY A 91 13.06 6.16 -21.05
C GLY A 91 13.01 7.65 -21.34
N ILE A 92 12.27 8.37 -20.50
CA ILE A 92 12.08 9.81 -20.57
C ILE A 92 12.74 10.45 -19.34
N LEU A 93 13.79 11.22 -19.58
CA LEU A 93 14.59 11.90 -18.56
C LEU A 93 14.28 13.39 -18.57
N ILE A 94 13.73 13.90 -17.47
CA ILE A 94 13.26 15.29 -17.39
C ILE A 94 14.14 16.08 -16.42
N HIS A 95 14.84 17.08 -16.95
CA HIS A 95 15.49 18.17 -16.22
C HIS A 95 14.79 19.52 -16.41
N GLY A 96 13.99 19.66 -17.49
CA GLY A 96 13.18 20.85 -17.79
C GLY A 96 11.71 20.67 -17.42
N THR A 97 10.82 21.11 -18.31
CA THR A 97 9.37 21.02 -18.13
C THR A 97 8.78 19.85 -18.90
N PHE A 98 7.96 19.04 -18.25
CA PHE A 98 7.13 18.02 -18.89
C PHE A 98 5.66 18.29 -18.63
N GLU A 99 4.95 18.67 -19.69
CA GLU A 99 3.51 18.90 -19.71
C GLU A 99 2.84 17.82 -20.55
N ALA A 100 1.87 17.11 -20.00
CA ALA A 100 1.01 16.18 -20.73
C ALA A 100 -0.42 16.40 -20.25
N ALA A 101 -1.30 16.81 -21.16
CA ALA A 101 -2.69 17.14 -20.82
C ALA A 101 -3.63 16.34 -21.72
N GLY A 102 -3.99 15.14 -21.28
CA GLY A 102 -5.00 14.30 -21.94
C GLY A 102 -6.41 14.81 -21.71
N THR A 103 -7.39 14.21 -22.40
CA THR A 103 -8.80 14.52 -22.16
C THR A 103 -9.23 14.06 -20.77
N ALA A 104 -9.87 14.97 -20.03
CA ALA A 104 -10.35 14.69 -18.68
C ALA A 104 -11.34 13.52 -18.67
N LYS A 105 -11.11 12.59 -17.75
CA LYS A 105 -11.93 11.39 -17.57
C LYS A 105 -12.05 11.07 -16.08
N THR A 106 -13.24 10.64 -15.63
CA THR A 106 -13.41 10.07 -14.28
C THR A 106 -12.53 8.83 -14.17
N SER A 107 -11.59 8.81 -13.23
CA SER A 107 -10.60 7.73 -13.17
C SER A 107 -11.16 6.41 -12.65
N TRP A 108 -12.02 6.46 -11.65
CA TRP A 108 -12.66 5.30 -11.04
C TRP A 108 -13.92 5.72 -10.31
N LEU A 109 -14.84 4.78 -10.12
CA LEU A 109 -16.10 4.97 -9.38
C LEU A 109 -16.43 3.73 -8.55
N ARG A 110 -17.36 3.85 -7.60
CA ARG A 110 -17.85 2.71 -6.83
C ARG A 110 -19.06 2.09 -7.54
N ALA A 111 -19.12 0.78 -7.62
CA ALA A 111 -20.34 0.08 -8.05
C ALA A 111 -21.44 0.25 -7.00
N ALA A 112 -22.68 0.44 -7.41
CA ALA A 112 -23.82 0.55 -6.48
C ALA A 112 -24.16 -0.79 -5.79
N GLN A 113 -23.63 -1.90 -6.31
CA GLN A 113 -23.88 -3.26 -5.85
C GLN A 113 -22.72 -4.18 -6.26
N GLY A 114 -22.72 -5.41 -5.74
CA GLY A 114 -21.82 -6.46 -6.22
C GLY A 114 -22.05 -6.79 -7.70
N ILE A 115 -20.98 -7.23 -8.37
CA ILE A 115 -20.98 -7.58 -9.80
C ILE A 115 -20.79 -9.10 -9.89
N PRO A 116 -21.83 -9.90 -10.17
CA PRO A 116 -21.70 -11.35 -10.20
C PRO A 116 -20.85 -11.82 -11.39
N ALA A 117 -20.33 -13.05 -11.31
CA ALA A 117 -19.67 -13.69 -12.44
C ALA A 117 -20.63 -13.82 -13.64
N GLY A 118 -20.12 -13.58 -14.85
CA GLY A 118 -20.91 -13.55 -16.08
C GLY A 118 -21.76 -12.29 -16.28
N ALA A 119 -21.65 -11.29 -15.38
CA ALA A 119 -22.34 -10.02 -15.55
C ALA A 119 -21.80 -9.29 -16.79
N THR A 120 -22.72 -8.67 -17.54
CA THR A 120 -22.39 -7.83 -18.70
C THR A 120 -22.71 -6.35 -18.46
N SER A 121 -23.08 -6.00 -17.23
CA SER A 121 -23.40 -4.63 -16.83
C SER A 121 -23.38 -4.47 -15.32
N CYS A 122 -23.16 -3.24 -14.86
CA CYS A 122 -23.40 -2.86 -13.47
C CYS A 122 -23.92 -1.42 -13.37
N MET A 123 -24.45 -1.08 -12.19
CA MET A 123 -24.77 0.28 -11.81
C MET A 123 -23.59 0.87 -11.04
N LEU A 124 -23.23 2.11 -11.34
CA LEU A 124 -22.29 2.92 -10.57
C LEU A 124 -23.03 3.86 -9.63
N ASN A 125 -22.37 4.29 -8.56
CA ASN A 125 -22.93 5.26 -7.59
C ASN A 125 -23.23 6.62 -8.24
N GLU A 126 -22.50 6.97 -9.30
CA GLU A 126 -22.72 8.18 -10.10
C GLU A 126 -22.40 7.94 -11.59
N ALA A 127 -22.76 8.90 -12.45
CA ALA A 127 -22.52 8.79 -13.88
C ALA A 127 -21.05 9.13 -14.20
N PRO A 128 -20.29 8.23 -14.85
CA PRO A 128 -18.90 8.50 -15.22
C PRO A 128 -18.80 9.57 -16.32
N GLN A 129 -17.80 10.44 -16.21
CA GLN A 129 -17.48 11.44 -17.24
C GLN A 129 -16.39 10.91 -18.16
N GLY A 130 -16.60 11.05 -19.47
CA GLY A 130 -15.61 10.72 -20.50
C GLY A 130 -15.38 9.22 -20.75
N TRP A 131 -16.18 8.32 -20.17
CA TRP A 131 -16.09 6.88 -20.45
C TRP A 131 -16.75 6.55 -21.79
N ASN A 132 -16.05 5.81 -22.65
CA ASN A 132 -16.51 5.50 -24.01
C ASN A 132 -16.43 4.00 -24.32
N PRO A 133 -17.33 3.45 -25.16
CA PRO A 133 -17.18 2.09 -25.67
C PRO A 133 -15.77 1.84 -26.22
N GLY A 134 -15.16 0.72 -25.85
CA GLY A 134 -13.77 0.38 -26.14
C GLY A 134 -12.81 0.66 -24.98
N ASP A 135 -13.18 1.47 -23.99
CA ASP A 135 -12.37 1.67 -22.80
C ASP A 135 -12.15 0.35 -22.04
N VAL A 136 -10.94 0.20 -21.48
CA VAL A 136 -10.58 -0.92 -20.61
C VAL A 136 -10.90 -0.55 -19.17
N LEU A 137 -11.70 -1.38 -18.51
CA LEU A 137 -12.04 -1.24 -17.10
C LEU A 137 -11.38 -2.33 -16.27
N ALA A 138 -10.94 -2.00 -15.06
CA ALA A 138 -10.43 -2.94 -14.08
C ALA A 138 -11.43 -3.14 -12.93
N LEU A 139 -11.59 -4.39 -12.52
CA LEU A 139 -12.46 -4.84 -11.45
C LEU A 139 -11.65 -5.63 -10.41
N PRO A 140 -11.81 -5.35 -9.10
CA PRO A 140 -10.97 -5.91 -8.05
C PRO A 140 -11.51 -7.26 -7.57
N ASP A 141 -10.61 -8.14 -7.15
CA ASP A 141 -10.96 -9.20 -6.21
C ASP A 141 -11.47 -8.56 -4.91
N THR A 142 -12.63 -8.98 -4.44
CA THR A 142 -13.22 -8.47 -3.20
C THR A 142 -13.15 -9.48 -2.06
N ARG A 143 -12.60 -10.68 -2.26
CA ARG A 143 -12.67 -11.77 -1.28
C ARG A 143 -11.73 -11.57 -0.10
N GLN A 144 -12.19 -12.00 1.08
CA GLN A 144 -11.29 -12.28 2.20
C GLN A 144 -10.58 -13.60 1.94
N LYS A 145 -9.30 -13.58 1.57
CA LYS A 145 -8.58 -14.79 1.12
C LYS A 145 -7.30 -15.06 1.92
N PRO A 146 -6.85 -16.32 2.02
CA PRO A 146 -5.58 -16.65 2.65
C PRO A 146 -4.38 -15.97 1.99
N HIS A 147 -3.61 -15.22 2.79
CA HIS A 147 -2.30 -14.70 2.38
C HIS A 147 -1.20 -15.39 3.20
N THR A 148 -0.40 -16.23 2.54
CA THR A 148 0.81 -16.84 3.14
C THR A 148 2.01 -16.57 2.24
N LYS A 149 3.23 -16.78 2.75
CA LYS A 149 4.46 -16.63 1.95
C LYS A 149 4.55 -17.64 0.79
N THR A 150 3.83 -18.76 0.87
CA THR A 150 3.96 -19.90 -0.06
C THR A 150 2.78 -20.05 -1.02
N VAL A 151 1.69 -19.33 -0.78
CA VAL A 151 0.54 -19.28 -1.69
C VAL A 151 0.61 -17.93 -2.40
N PRO A 152 1.05 -17.88 -3.67
CA PRO A 152 0.86 -16.69 -4.49
C PRO A 152 -0.60 -16.27 -4.40
N GLY A 153 -0.87 -14.97 -4.23
CA GLY A 153 -2.24 -14.49 -4.19
C GLY A 153 -2.94 -14.83 -5.50
N ASP A 154 -3.87 -15.78 -5.46
CA ASP A 154 -4.74 -16.10 -6.57
C ASP A 154 -5.78 -14.98 -6.69
N SER A 155 -5.37 -13.90 -7.36
CA SER A 155 -6.18 -12.71 -7.58
C SER A 155 -7.23 -13.00 -8.65
N GLN A 156 -8.49 -12.72 -8.31
CA GLN A 156 -9.61 -12.68 -9.24
C GLN A 156 -9.89 -11.26 -9.77
N SER A 157 -8.93 -10.33 -9.61
CA SER A 157 -9.00 -9.02 -10.27
C SER A 157 -8.82 -9.20 -11.78
N GLU A 158 -9.74 -8.65 -12.55
CA GLU A 158 -9.81 -8.80 -14.00
C GLU A 158 -10.01 -7.46 -14.72
N VAL A 159 -9.88 -7.50 -16.05
CA VAL A 159 -10.20 -6.38 -16.92
C VAL A 159 -11.33 -6.76 -17.87
N VAL A 160 -12.24 -5.82 -18.10
CA VAL A 160 -13.35 -5.96 -19.05
C VAL A 160 -13.33 -4.79 -20.04
N THR A 161 -13.88 -5.00 -21.24
CA THR A 161 -14.03 -3.93 -22.23
C THR A 161 -15.41 -3.30 -22.11
N LEU A 162 -15.46 -1.99 -21.90
CA LEU A 162 -16.70 -1.22 -21.87
C LEU A 162 -17.36 -1.24 -23.24
N THR A 163 -18.65 -1.59 -23.31
CA THR A 163 -19.42 -1.66 -24.56
C THR A 163 -20.45 -0.54 -24.67
N LYS A 164 -20.95 -0.02 -23.54
CA LYS A 164 -21.93 1.08 -23.53
C LYS A 164 -22.00 1.80 -22.19
N VAL A 165 -22.31 3.10 -22.23
CA VAL A 165 -22.64 3.92 -21.04
C VAL A 165 -24.05 4.51 -21.23
N SER A 166 -24.87 4.50 -20.18
CA SER A 166 -26.21 5.08 -20.16
C SER A 166 -26.51 5.63 -18.77
N GLY A 167 -26.21 6.91 -18.54
CA GLY A 167 -26.23 7.51 -17.20
C GLY A 167 -25.19 6.84 -16.30
N ASN A 168 -25.61 6.36 -15.13
CA ASN A 168 -24.77 5.59 -14.21
C ASN A 168 -24.80 4.07 -14.46
N ARG A 169 -25.47 3.59 -15.52
CA ARG A 169 -25.38 2.20 -15.95
C ARG A 169 -24.29 2.03 -17.00
N ILE A 170 -23.39 1.08 -16.77
CA ILE A 170 -22.37 0.68 -17.74
C ILE A 170 -22.61 -0.76 -18.20
N GLU A 171 -22.27 -1.05 -19.46
CA GLU A 171 -22.28 -2.39 -20.04
C GLU A 171 -20.88 -2.73 -20.53
N PHE A 172 -20.47 -3.99 -20.38
CA PHE A 172 -19.11 -4.46 -20.68
C PHE A 172 -19.12 -5.93 -21.10
N THR A 173 -17.97 -6.42 -21.58
CA THR A 173 -17.76 -7.85 -21.85
C THR A 173 -17.96 -8.69 -20.59
N PRO A 174 -18.55 -9.90 -20.66
CA PRO A 174 -18.86 -10.70 -19.47
C PRO A 174 -17.70 -10.85 -18.49
N THR A 175 -17.95 -10.64 -17.20
CA THR A 175 -16.97 -10.90 -16.13
C THR A 175 -16.72 -12.40 -15.98
N GLN A 176 -15.49 -12.76 -15.63
CA GLN A 176 -15.12 -14.14 -15.32
C GLN A 176 -15.38 -14.49 -13.85
N PHE A 177 -15.21 -13.52 -12.96
CA PHE A 177 -15.27 -13.70 -11.52
C PHE A 177 -16.36 -12.84 -10.87
N PRO A 178 -16.82 -13.22 -9.67
CA PRO A 178 -17.68 -12.35 -8.88
C PRO A 178 -16.86 -11.27 -8.17
N HIS A 179 -17.37 -10.05 -8.18
CA HIS A 179 -16.88 -8.91 -7.41
C HIS A 179 -17.96 -8.53 -6.39
N ASP A 180 -18.04 -9.33 -5.33
CA ASP A 180 -19.13 -9.28 -4.35
C ASP A 180 -18.99 -8.09 -3.38
N VAL A 181 -20.08 -7.82 -2.68
CA VAL A 181 -20.11 -6.87 -1.56
C VAL A 181 -19.37 -7.42 -0.34
N GLY A 182 -18.86 -6.51 0.48
CA GLY A 182 -18.28 -6.81 1.78
C GLY A 182 -19.32 -7.22 2.82
N PRO A 183 -18.92 -7.37 4.10
CA PRO A 183 -19.82 -7.81 5.18
C PRO A 183 -20.92 -6.79 5.56
N ARG A 184 -20.97 -5.66 4.87
CA ARG A 184 -21.99 -4.61 4.97
C ARG A 184 -22.39 -4.20 3.56
N ASP A 185 -23.68 -3.98 3.32
CA ASP A 185 -24.23 -3.74 1.98
C ASP A 185 -23.64 -2.52 1.26
N PHE A 186 -23.13 -1.54 2.01
CA PHE A 186 -22.49 -0.33 1.46
C PHE A 186 -21.03 -0.54 1.02
N LEU A 187 -20.43 -1.69 1.35
CA LEU A 187 -19.05 -2.03 0.99
C LEU A 187 -19.04 -2.73 -0.38
N THR A 188 -19.11 -1.94 -1.45
CA THR A 188 -19.16 -2.45 -2.83
C THR A 188 -17.82 -2.25 -3.56
N PRO A 189 -17.53 -3.02 -4.63
CA PRO A 189 -16.28 -2.90 -5.38
C PRO A 189 -16.15 -1.55 -6.10
N HIS A 190 -14.90 -1.21 -6.41
CA HIS A 190 -14.57 -0.06 -7.25
C HIS A 190 -14.29 -0.48 -8.70
N VAL A 191 -14.75 0.30 -9.67
CA VAL A 191 -14.52 0.10 -11.11
C VAL A 191 -13.58 1.19 -11.61
N ALA A 192 -12.41 0.80 -12.12
CA ALA A 192 -11.40 1.74 -12.61
C ALA A 192 -11.38 1.81 -14.14
N ASN A 193 -11.18 2.98 -14.72
CA ASN A 193 -10.96 3.15 -16.16
C ASN A 193 -9.47 3.37 -16.44
N LEU A 194 -8.88 2.46 -17.23
CA LEU A 194 -7.44 2.44 -17.53
C LEU A 194 -7.06 3.15 -18.82
N THR A 195 -8.04 3.53 -19.65
CA THR A 195 -7.79 4.07 -20.99
C THR A 195 -7.67 5.58 -20.98
N ARG A 196 -6.60 6.10 -21.59
CA ARG A 196 -6.41 7.54 -21.85
C ARG A 196 -6.01 7.78 -23.31
N ASP A 197 -6.12 9.03 -23.76
CA ASP A 197 -5.82 9.45 -25.13
C ASP A 197 -4.37 9.94 -25.32
N ILE A 198 -3.61 10.04 -24.24
CA ILE A 198 -2.14 10.12 -24.25
C ILE A 198 -1.60 8.83 -23.68
N VAL A 199 -0.79 8.10 -24.45
CA VAL A 199 -0.23 6.81 -24.07
C VAL A 199 1.29 6.87 -24.06
N ILE A 200 1.91 6.42 -22.98
CA ILE A 200 3.35 6.17 -22.90
C ILE A 200 3.51 4.70 -22.55
N ARG A 201 4.12 3.92 -23.43
CA ARG A 201 4.25 2.48 -23.24
C ARG A 201 5.57 1.92 -23.71
N SER A 202 5.91 0.76 -23.17
CA SER A 202 6.97 -0.07 -23.74
C SER A 202 6.47 -0.73 -25.04
N GLU A 203 7.38 -0.94 -25.99
CA GLU A 203 7.10 -1.71 -27.19
C GLU A 203 6.79 -3.17 -26.86
N ASN A 204 7.61 -3.75 -25.99
CA ASN A 204 7.53 -5.14 -25.57
C ASN A 204 7.48 -5.23 -24.02
N PRO A 205 6.38 -5.76 -23.43
CA PRO A 205 6.30 -5.95 -21.98
C PRO A 205 7.30 -6.98 -21.43
N GLU A 206 7.85 -7.86 -22.26
CA GLU A 206 8.85 -8.85 -21.81
C GLU A 206 10.28 -8.45 -22.20
N GLY A 207 10.46 -7.27 -22.82
CA GLY A 207 11.73 -6.76 -23.30
C GLY A 207 12.30 -5.64 -22.43
N VAL A 208 13.10 -4.75 -23.05
CA VAL A 208 13.62 -3.55 -22.40
C VAL A 208 12.51 -2.52 -22.28
N ARG A 209 11.97 -2.40 -21.06
CA ARG A 209 10.88 -1.48 -20.76
C ARG A 209 11.34 -0.04 -20.59
N GLY A 210 10.44 0.87 -20.96
CA GLY A 210 10.58 2.31 -20.73
C GLY A 210 10.38 2.71 -19.27
N HIS A 211 10.86 3.89 -18.90
CA HIS A 211 10.62 4.50 -17.59
C HIS A 211 10.57 6.03 -17.72
N VAL A 212 10.03 6.72 -16.71
CA VAL A 212 10.09 8.20 -16.64
C VAL A 212 10.77 8.60 -15.34
N MET A 213 11.78 9.46 -15.45
CA MET A 213 12.49 10.02 -14.30
C MET A 213 12.57 11.54 -14.41
N ALA A 214 11.94 12.23 -13.47
CA ALA A 214 12.03 13.67 -13.30
C ALA A 214 13.05 14.00 -12.22
N MET A 215 14.09 14.73 -12.62
CA MET A 215 15.24 15.04 -11.80
C MET A 215 15.11 16.38 -11.10
N LYS A 216 16.09 16.71 -10.25
CA LYS A 216 16.23 18.02 -9.62
C LYS A 216 16.08 19.18 -10.63
N GLY A 217 15.16 20.09 -10.33
CA GLY A 217 14.86 21.27 -11.15
C GLY A 217 13.76 21.09 -12.20
N ALA A 218 13.23 19.87 -12.35
CA ALA A 218 12.13 19.61 -13.27
C ALA A 218 10.80 20.20 -12.77
N THR A 219 9.92 20.54 -13.73
CA THR A 219 8.52 20.92 -13.50
C THR A 219 7.62 19.92 -14.21
N LEU A 220 6.62 19.38 -13.50
CA LEU A 220 5.73 18.36 -14.04
C LEU A 220 4.27 18.81 -13.99
N ASP A 221 3.60 18.66 -15.13
CA ASP A 221 2.15 18.72 -15.20
C ASP A 221 1.63 17.58 -16.08
N ILE A 222 1.32 16.45 -15.45
CA ILE A 222 0.97 15.20 -16.13
C ILE A 222 -0.45 14.83 -15.73
N ARG A 223 -1.39 15.07 -16.65
CA ARG A 223 -2.81 14.84 -16.45
C ARG A 223 -3.39 13.89 -17.49
N HIS A 224 -4.15 12.91 -17.01
CA HIS A 224 -4.92 11.99 -17.86
C HIS A 224 -4.06 11.23 -18.88
N VAL A 225 -2.91 10.70 -18.45
CA VAL A 225 -1.98 9.90 -19.26
C VAL A 225 -2.06 8.42 -18.88
N GLU A 226 -2.02 7.54 -19.87
CA GLU A 226 -1.89 6.09 -19.69
C GLU A 226 -0.41 5.69 -19.77
N PHE A 227 0.13 5.12 -18.69
CA PHE A 227 1.43 4.47 -18.65
C PHE A 227 1.23 2.96 -18.67
N ARG A 228 1.47 2.34 -19.82
CA ARG A 228 1.17 0.91 -20.04
C ARG A 228 2.45 0.11 -20.23
N ASP A 229 2.61 -0.98 -19.48
CA ASP A 229 3.79 -1.85 -19.57
C ASP A 229 5.12 -1.10 -19.33
N MET A 230 5.06 0.04 -18.63
CA MET A 230 6.22 0.84 -18.26
C MET A 230 6.86 0.31 -16.97
N GLY A 231 8.04 0.83 -16.63
CA GLY A 231 8.86 0.41 -15.50
C GLY A 231 9.77 -0.75 -15.88
N ARG A 232 11.06 -0.63 -15.56
CA ARG A 232 12.09 -1.65 -15.84
C ARG A 232 12.69 -2.26 -14.57
N THR A 233 12.67 -1.55 -13.44
CA THR A 233 13.08 -2.13 -12.15
C THR A 233 12.09 -3.22 -11.77
N ASP A 234 12.53 -4.47 -11.77
CA ASP A 234 11.71 -5.63 -11.45
C ASP A 234 11.78 -5.92 -9.93
N LYS A 235 10.71 -5.60 -9.21
CA LYS A 235 10.57 -5.88 -7.78
C LYS A 235 10.30 -7.36 -7.50
N GLY A 236 9.96 -8.16 -8.51
CA GLY A 236 9.85 -9.62 -8.47
C GLY A 236 11.20 -10.34 -8.35
N ARG A 237 12.31 -9.64 -8.60
CA ARG A 237 13.67 -10.17 -8.49
C ARG A 237 14.49 -9.33 -7.52
N ARG A 238 15.58 -9.91 -7.00
CA ARG A 238 16.56 -9.18 -6.20
C ARG A 238 17.14 -8.01 -7.03
N LEU A 239 17.45 -6.89 -6.39
CA LEU A 239 18.13 -5.81 -7.09
C LEU A 239 19.55 -6.24 -7.44
N HIS A 240 19.96 -5.88 -8.65
CA HIS A 240 21.34 -6.01 -9.10
C HIS A 240 21.71 -4.65 -9.69
N ASN A 241 22.18 -3.76 -8.80
CA ASN A 241 22.40 -2.34 -9.05
C ASN A 241 23.90 -2.00 -9.17
N ALA A 242 24.69 -2.93 -9.70
CA ALA A 242 26.12 -2.73 -9.91
C ALA A 242 26.36 -1.70 -11.03
N ILE A 243 27.44 -0.93 -10.89
CA ILE A 243 27.93 0.04 -11.88
C ILE A 243 29.41 -0.29 -12.11
N GLY A 244 29.91 -0.16 -13.34
CA GLY A 244 31.30 -0.46 -13.72
C GLY A 244 31.38 -1.61 -14.71
N ASP A 245 32.47 -2.38 -14.68
CA ASP A 245 32.81 -3.41 -15.67
C ASP A 245 31.81 -4.58 -15.76
N GLU A 246 31.00 -4.79 -14.70
CA GLU A 246 29.86 -5.71 -14.70
C GLU A 246 28.58 -4.95 -14.35
N PRO A 247 27.94 -4.28 -15.33
CA PRO A 247 26.71 -3.52 -15.12
C PRO A 247 25.57 -4.39 -14.60
N GLY A 248 24.85 -3.86 -13.61
CA GLY A 248 23.76 -4.56 -12.94
C GLY A 248 22.59 -4.90 -13.87
N THR A 249 21.98 -6.06 -13.68
CA THR A 249 20.88 -6.58 -14.53
C THR A 249 19.48 -6.15 -14.07
N ASN A 250 19.38 -5.44 -12.94
CA ASN A 250 18.12 -4.94 -12.38
C ASN A 250 18.39 -3.63 -11.62
N GLN A 251 18.60 -2.55 -12.37
CA GLN A 251 18.88 -1.22 -11.85
C GLN A 251 17.65 -0.63 -11.13
N ILE A 252 17.87 0.06 -10.02
CA ILE A 252 16.83 0.76 -9.26
C ILE A 252 16.34 2.02 -9.99
N GLY A 253 15.12 2.46 -9.66
CA GLY A 253 14.65 3.79 -10.01
C GLY A 253 14.06 3.91 -11.40
N ARG A 254 13.93 2.80 -12.13
CA ARG A 254 13.38 2.74 -13.49
C ARG A 254 11.89 2.41 -13.39
N TYR A 255 11.09 3.38 -12.97
CA TYR A 255 9.65 3.22 -12.73
C TYR A 255 8.82 3.93 -13.82
N PRO A 256 7.53 3.58 -14.00
CA PRO A 256 6.65 4.28 -14.93
C PRO A 256 6.64 5.79 -14.73
N LEU A 257 6.63 6.25 -13.47
CA LEU A 257 6.76 7.65 -13.12
C LEU A 257 7.55 7.83 -11.82
N HIS A 258 8.72 8.47 -11.89
CA HIS A 258 9.61 8.68 -10.75
C HIS A 258 9.99 10.15 -10.62
N MET A 259 9.48 10.80 -9.57
CA MET A 259 9.91 12.13 -9.11
C MET A 259 11.14 11.96 -8.23
N HIS A 260 12.32 12.08 -8.83
CA HIS A 260 13.60 11.75 -8.22
C HIS A 260 14.33 13.00 -7.73
N LEU A 261 14.33 13.20 -6.41
CA LEU A 261 15.09 14.23 -5.69
C LEU A 261 14.84 15.64 -6.24
N MET A 262 13.58 15.95 -6.55
CA MET A 262 13.19 17.26 -7.11
C MET A 262 13.34 18.38 -6.09
N GLY A 263 13.45 18.07 -4.79
CA GLY A 263 13.41 19.05 -3.72
C GLY A 263 11.98 19.56 -3.54
N ARG A 264 11.78 20.88 -3.45
CA ARG A 264 10.44 21.46 -3.52
C ARG A 264 9.98 21.45 -4.97
N ALA A 265 9.00 20.61 -5.28
CA ALA A 265 8.55 20.37 -6.64
C ALA A 265 7.31 21.19 -6.99
N GLU A 266 7.29 21.69 -8.22
CA GLU A 266 6.07 22.05 -8.95
C GLU A 266 5.68 20.82 -9.77
N ALA A 267 4.87 19.94 -9.17
CA ALA A 267 4.47 18.68 -9.79
C ALA A 267 2.99 18.38 -9.53
N THR A 268 2.22 18.27 -10.61
CA THR A 268 0.84 17.76 -10.61
C THR A 268 0.78 16.46 -11.41
N ILE A 269 0.43 15.37 -10.75
CA ILE A 269 0.24 14.04 -11.33
C ILE A 269 -1.22 13.66 -11.10
N SER A 270 -2.09 13.91 -12.08
CA SER A 270 -3.54 13.81 -11.87
C SER A 270 -4.27 12.97 -12.92
N GLY A 271 -5.20 12.11 -12.49
CA GLY A 271 -6.11 11.43 -13.42
C GLY A 271 -5.45 10.36 -14.31
N ASN A 272 -4.21 9.97 -14.02
CA ASN A 272 -3.41 9.04 -14.84
C ASN A 272 -3.79 7.58 -14.58
N ALA A 273 -3.48 6.70 -15.53
CA ALA A 273 -3.59 5.26 -15.36
C ALA A 273 -2.21 4.62 -15.55
N VAL A 274 -1.69 3.93 -14.54
CA VAL A 274 -0.44 3.17 -14.63
C VAL A 274 -0.77 1.69 -14.47
N TRP A 275 -0.40 0.86 -15.42
CA TRP A 275 -0.76 -0.56 -15.34
C TRP A 275 0.22 -1.54 -15.96
N ARG A 276 0.27 -2.74 -15.34
CA ARG A 276 1.19 -3.85 -15.64
C ARG A 276 2.67 -3.47 -15.47
N SER A 277 3.03 -2.88 -14.33
CA SER A 277 4.43 -2.55 -14.01
C SER A 277 5.11 -3.69 -13.23
N PRO A 278 6.38 -4.05 -13.56
CA PRO A 278 7.15 -5.05 -12.81
C PRO A 278 7.77 -4.46 -11.52
N GLY A 279 7.59 -3.16 -11.28
CA GLY A 279 8.02 -2.48 -10.07
C GLY A 279 7.04 -1.40 -9.67
N TRP A 280 7.51 -0.45 -8.84
CA TRP A 280 6.68 0.64 -8.35
C TRP A 280 6.03 1.45 -9.48
N ALA A 281 4.83 1.99 -9.26
CA ALA A 281 4.08 2.70 -10.31
C ALA A 281 4.37 4.22 -10.30
N ILE A 282 3.96 4.92 -9.24
CA ILE A 282 4.18 6.36 -9.06
C ILE A 282 5.03 6.56 -7.81
N VAL A 283 6.21 7.15 -7.99
CA VAL A 283 7.24 7.25 -6.95
C VAL A 283 7.59 8.70 -6.67
N VAL A 284 7.46 9.09 -5.42
CA VAL A 284 7.96 10.34 -4.85
C VAL A 284 9.21 10.00 -4.05
N HIS A 285 10.37 10.52 -4.46
CA HIS A 285 11.63 10.28 -3.78
C HIS A 285 12.31 11.63 -3.48
N GLY A 286 12.57 11.91 -2.20
CA GLY A 286 13.26 13.15 -1.76
C GLY A 286 12.60 14.43 -2.28
N THR A 287 11.28 14.42 -2.42
CA THR A 287 10.49 15.45 -3.09
C THR A 287 9.36 15.96 -2.19
N GLN A 288 9.15 17.28 -2.16
CA GLN A 288 8.21 18.00 -1.30
C GLN A 288 7.17 18.75 -2.13
N GLY A 289 5.90 18.70 -1.71
CA GLY A 289 4.81 19.45 -2.31
C GLY A 289 4.13 18.89 -3.57
N PRO A 290 4.46 17.71 -4.16
CA PRO A 290 3.73 17.25 -5.33
C PRO A 290 2.28 16.92 -4.98
N LEU A 291 1.36 17.21 -5.91
CA LEU A 291 -0.01 16.72 -5.91
C LEU A 291 -0.08 15.44 -6.75
N VAL A 292 -0.49 14.34 -6.13
CA VAL A 292 -0.74 13.05 -6.77
C VAL A 292 -2.21 12.73 -6.54
N SER A 293 -3.07 13.01 -7.52
CA SER A 293 -4.52 12.87 -7.35
C SER A 293 -5.22 12.05 -8.42
N ASP A 294 -6.33 11.41 -8.10
CA ASP A 294 -7.21 10.78 -9.10
C ASP A 294 -6.52 9.73 -9.97
N ASN A 295 -5.37 9.19 -9.57
CA ASN A 295 -4.64 8.22 -10.39
C ASN A 295 -5.13 6.80 -10.11
N VAL A 296 -5.07 5.94 -11.12
CA VAL A 296 -5.26 4.49 -10.99
C VAL A 296 -3.92 3.79 -11.19
N ALA A 297 -3.59 2.88 -10.30
CA ALA A 297 -2.48 1.95 -10.44
C ALA A 297 -3.02 0.51 -10.41
N TYR A 298 -2.91 -0.23 -11.51
CA TYR A 298 -3.47 -1.58 -11.65
C TYR A 298 -2.42 -2.62 -12.07
N ASP A 299 -2.42 -3.78 -11.41
CA ASP A 299 -1.47 -4.88 -11.70
C ASP A 299 -0.02 -4.43 -11.54
N ILE A 300 0.33 -4.07 -10.31
CA ILE A 300 1.65 -3.52 -9.96
C ILE A 300 2.41 -4.53 -9.12
N GLN A 301 3.61 -4.86 -9.53
CA GLN A 301 4.53 -5.66 -8.73
C GLN A 301 5.25 -4.77 -7.70
N GLY A 302 5.03 -5.04 -6.41
CA GLY A 302 5.50 -4.18 -5.31
C GLY A 302 4.48 -3.08 -4.97
N GLY A 303 4.99 -1.94 -4.46
CA GLY A 303 4.19 -0.76 -4.08
C GLY A 303 3.60 -0.02 -5.28
N ALA A 304 2.30 0.33 -5.27
CA ALA A 304 1.74 1.17 -6.34
C ALA A 304 2.11 2.65 -6.18
N PHE A 305 1.78 3.26 -5.05
CA PHE A 305 2.15 4.65 -4.74
C PHE A 305 3.23 4.65 -3.67
N VAL A 306 4.40 5.23 -3.96
CA VAL A 306 5.58 5.06 -3.11
C VAL A 306 6.19 6.41 -2.69
N CYS A 307 6.43 6.58 -1.39
CA CYS A 307 7.36 7.57 -0.84
C CYS A 307 8.61 6.85 -0.30
N GLU A 308 9.75 7.02 -0.97
CA GLU A 308 10.87 6.07 -0.93
C GLU A 308 11.72 6.11 0.36
N ASP A 309 12.10 7.31 0.81
CA ASP A 309 13.14 7.50 1.84
C ASP A 309 12.64 8.13 3.15
N GLY A 310 11.40 8.62 3.17
CA GLY A 310 10.70 9.11 4.34
C GLY A 310 10.89 10.60 4.57
N SER A 311 11.72 11.26 3.77
CA SER A 311 11.84 12.71 3.76
C SER A 311 10.68 13.38 3.04
N GLU A 312 9.89 12.66 2.24
CA GLU A 312 8.86 13.20 1.35
C GLU A 312 7.61 13.74 2.07
N ALA A 313 7.05 14.82 1.51
CA ALA A 313 5.76 15.38 1.91
C ALA A 313 4.92 15.70 0.67
N ALA A 314 4.20 14.69 0.18
CA ALA A 314 3.28 14.79 -0.96
C ALA A 314 1.83 14.90 -0.50
N THR A 315 0.94 15.36 -1.38
CA THR A 315 -0.51 15.16 -1.23
C THR A 315 -0.94 14.01 -2.13
N LEU A 316 -1.37 12.90 -1.55
CA LEU A 316 -1.97 11.76 -2.23
C LEU A 316 -3.47 11.77 -1.96
N GLU A 317 -4.25 12.08 -2.98
CA GLU A 317 -5.70 12.26 -2.86
C GLU A 317 -6.48 11.47 -3.89
N HIS A 318 -7.52 10.74 -3.48
CA HIS A 318 -8.46 10.11 -4.40
C HIS A 318 -7.79 9.18 -5.44
N ASN A 319 -6.68 8.55 -5.07
CA ASN A 319 -6.01 7.55 -5.90
C ASN A 319 -6.55 6.15 -5.60
N LEU A 320 -6.52 5.28 -6.60
CA LEU A 320 -6.90 3.87 -6.49
C LEU A 320 -5.72 2.97 -6.83
N ALA A 321 -5.26 2.19 -5.86
CA ALA A 321 -4.37 1.06 -6.07
C ALA A 321 -5.19 -0.22 -6.15
N MET A 322 -4.98 -1.03 -7.19
CA MET A 322 -5.71 -2.27 -7.42
C MET A 322 -4.77 -3.38 -7.89
N LYS A 323 -4.91 -4.60 -7.35
CA LYS A 323 -4.11 -5.77 -7.76
C LYS A 323 -2.61 -5.52 -7.60
N CYS A 324 -2.16 -5.27 -6.38
CA CYS A 324 -0.72 -5.12 -6.08
C CYS A 324 -0.14 -6.48 -5.67
N ARG A 325 0.92 -6.93 -6.36
CA ARG A 325 1.52 -8.26 -6.23
C ARG A 325 2.82 -8.22 -5.42
N ASN A 326 3.05 -9.25 -4.62
CA ASN A 326 4.30 -9.49 -3.90
C ASN A 326 5.43 -9.75 -4.88
N GLY A 327 6.52 -9.03 -4.71
CA GLY A 327 7.78 -9.23 -5.39
C GLY A 327 8.68 -10.23 -4.67
N TRP A 328 9.99 -10.09 -4.90
CA TRP A 328 11.04 -10.96 -4.38
C TRP A 328 11.02 -11.06 -2.85
N SER A 329 10.84 -9.93 -2.17
CA SER A 329 10.76 -9.89 -0.70
C SER A 329 9.31 -9.83 -0.24
N THR A 330 8.86 -10.93 0.38
CA THR A 330 7.53 -11.04 1.00
C THR A 330 7.51 -10.64 2.47
N SER A 331 8.66 -10.23 3.03
CA SER A 331 8.75 -9.83 4.43
C SER A 331 8.59 -8.32 4.56
N ALA A 332 7.55 -7.88 5.28
CA ALA A 332 7.50 -6.55 5.89
C ALA A 332 8.68 -6.29 6.85
N PHE A 333 9.40 -7.35 7.25
CA PHE A 333 10.59 -7.30 8.09
C PHE A 333 11.83 -7.58 7.27
N ILE A 334 12.14 -6.68 6.34
CA ILE A 334 13.48 -6.66 5.78
C ILE A 334 14.40 -6.15 6.90
N LYS A 335 15.07 -7.06 7.62
CA LYS A 335 16.07 -6.69 8.63
C LYS A 335 17.13 -5.85 7.94
N ALA A 336 17.37 -4.65 8.45
CA ALA A 336 18.35 -3.68 7.94
C ALA A 336 19.78 -4.24 7.79
N THR A 337 20.08 -5.40 8.39
CA THR A 337 21.38 -6.07 8.36
C THR A 337 21.59 -6.98 7.14
N GLU A 338 20.54 -7.36 6.40
CA GLU A 338 20.64 -8.41 5.36
C GLU A 338 20.44 -7.92 3.92
N THR A 339 19.97 -6.68 3.70
CA THR A 339 19.69 -6.16 2.34
C THR A 339 19.82 -4.64 2.22
N ASN A 340 20.15 -4.19 1.02
CA ASN A 340 20.17 -2.78 0.62
C ASN A 340 18.76 -2.16 0.83
N PRO A 341 18.60 -1.01 1.53
CA PRO A 341 17.32 -0.32 1.70
C PRO A 341 16.56 -0.01 0.40
N ALA A 342 17.26 -0.03 -0.74
CA ALA A 342 16.74 -0.02 -2.10
C ALA A 342 15.74 -1.17 -2.42
N GLU A 343 15.84 -2.30 -1.71
CA GLU A 343 15.05 -3.52 -1.93
C GLU A 343 13.70 -3.54 -1.20
N THR A 344 13.33 -2.45 -0.51
CA THR A 344 12.03 -2.35 0.16
C THR A 344 10.88 -2.08 -0.82
N GLY A 345 9.65 -2.05 -0.31
CA GLY A 345 8.44 -1.81 -1.10
C GLY A 345 8.15 -2.88 -2.15
N ALA A 346 8.76 -4.07 -2.03
CA ALA A 346 8.47 -5.23 -2.86
C ALA A 346 7.30 -6.06 -2.32
N ASP A 347 6.71 -5.68 -1.19
CA ASP A 347 5.70 -6.49 -0.50
C ASP A 347 4.30 -6.45 -1.13
N GLY A 348 4.08 -5.76 -2.25
CA GLY A 348 2.74 -5.71 -2.87
C GLY A 348 1.75 -4.78 -2.16
N SER A 349 2.25 -3.73 -1.50
CA SER A 349 1.41 -2.69 -0.90
C SER A 349 0.68 -1.83 -1.95
N GLY A 350 -0.53 -1.37 -1.65
CA GLY A 350 -1.18 -0.32 -2.45
C GLY A 350 -0.43 1.01 -2.30
N PHE A 351 -0.32 1.47 -1.06
CA PHE A 351 0.40 2.68 -0.70
C PHE A 351 1.54 2.33 0.24
N TRP A 352 2.76 2.68 -0.15
CA TRP A 352 3.97 2.36 0.60
C TRP A 352 4.73 3.63 0.92
N PHE A 353 5.02 3.85 2.20
CA PHE A 353 5.66 5.05 2.69
C PHE A 353 6.76 4.67 3.66
N ARG A 354 7.95 5.24 3.50
CA ARG A 354 8.99 5.12 4.53
C ARG A 354 8.71 6.01 5.76
N GLY A 355 7.96 7.09 5.59
CA GLY A 355 7.60 8.03 6.66
C GLY A 355 6.19 8.59 6.50
N MET A 356 5.66 9.20 7.56
CA MET A 356 4.30 9.75 7.58
C MET A 356 4.19 11.19 7.07
N GLY A 357 5.21 11.74 6.40
CA GLY A 357 5.22 13.16 6.03
C GLY A 357 4.15 13.60 5.03
N SER A 358 3.59 12.65 4.28
CA SER A 358 2.63 12.92 3.21
C SER A 358 1.19 12.94 3.71
N HIS A 359 0.37 13.80 3.12
CA HIS A 359 -1.08 13.80 3.28
C HIS A 359 -1.67 12.69 2.42
N CYS A 360 -2.39 11.75 3.02
CA CYS A 360 -3.01 10.62 2.35
C CYS A 360 -4.51 10.66 2.66
N ARG A 361 -5.33 11.11 1.70
CA ARG A 361 -6.77 11.28 1.91
C ARG A 361 -7.64 10.71 0.79
N ASN A 362 -8.79 10.14 1.15
CA ASN A 362 -9.80 9.65 0.20
C ASN A 362 -9.27 8.62 -0.82
N ASN A 363 -8.17 7.91 -0.51
CA ASN A 363 -7.60 6.91 -1.40
C ASN A 363 -8.24 5.54 -1.16
N VAL A 364 -8.10 4.65 -2.15
CA VAL A 364 -8.60 3.27 -2.07
C VAL A 364 -7.49 2.27 -2.43
N ALA A 365 -7.33 1.23 -1.62
CA ALA A 365 -6.43 0.11 -1.90
C ALA A 365 -7.21 -1.22 -1.95
N ALA A 366 -7.30 -1.82 -3.13
CA ALA A 366 -8.09 -3.01 -3.39
C ALA A 366 -7.22 -4.18 -3.87
N ASP A 367 -7.37 -5.37 -3.29
CA ASP A 367 -6.61 -6.55 -3.70
C ASP A 367 -5.09 -6.32 -3.68
N CYS A 368 -4.58 -5.74 -2.59
CA CYS A 368 -3.14 -5.57 -2.37
C CYS A 368 -2.63 -6.78 -1.58
N GLN A 369 -1.70 -7.54 -2.16
CA GLN A 369 -1.35 -8.86 -1.65
C GLN A 369 -0.80 -8.83 -0.22
N TRP A 370 -0.28 -7.70 0.26
CA TRP A 370 0.16 -7.56 1.64
C TRP A 370 -0.52 -6.41 2.39
N PHE A 371 -0.21 -5.15 2.10
CA PHE A 371 -0.84 -4.02 2.81
C PHE A 371 -1.69 -3.17 1.88
N GLY A 372 -2.85 -2.70 2.37
CA GLY A 372 -3.49 -1.56 1.72
C GLY A 372 -2.59 -0.33 1.83
N TYR A 373 -2.17 -0.01 3.07
CA TYR A 373 -1.29 1.10 3.42
C TYR A 373 -0.15 0.62 4.31
N ASN A 374 1.08 0.99 3.98
CA ASN A 374 2.28 0.61 4.73
C ASN A 374 3.14 1.83 5.06
N PHE A 375 3.12 2.28 6.30
CA PHE A 375 4.12 3.17 6.86
C PHE A 375 5.27 2.36 7.43
N GLN A 376 6.28 2.11 6.59
CA GLN A 376 7.45 1.31 6.89
C GLN A 376 8.59 2.17 7.42
N GLY A 377 8.61 2.44 8.72
CA GLY A 377 9.74 3.17 9.31
C GLY A 377 10.94 2.32 9.70
N TYR A 378 10.89 1.00 9.47
CA TYR A 378 12.06 0.13 9.61
C TYR A 378 13.12 0.47 8.55
N ALA A 379 14.39 0.50 8.95
CA ALA A 379 15.54 0.73 8.08
C ALA A 379 15.64 2.16 7.46
N ASN A 380 15.20 3.20 8.17
CA ASN A 380 15.61 4.57 7.82
C ASN A 380 17.15 4.63 7.82
N LYS A 381 17.77 5.06 6.70
CA LYS A 381 19.23 5.07 6.56
C LYS A 381 19.87 5.85 7.73
N LYS A 382 21.04 5.41 8.19
CA LYS A 382 21.88 6.15 9.13
C LYS A 382 22.70 7.21 8.38
N PRO A 383 22.81 8.44 8.91
CA PRO A 383 21.98 9.02 9.97
C PRO A 383 20.55 9.28 9.45
N ALA A 384 19.54 9.17 10.33
CA ALA A 384 18.19 9.60 9.97
C ALA A 384 18.22 11.04 9.46
N PRO A 385 17.41 11.42 8.45
CA PRO A 385 17.33 12.81 8.02
C PRO A 385 17.11 13.71 9.24
N PRO A 386 17.91 14.76 9.44
CA PRO A 386 17.87 15.56 10.67
C PRO A 386 16.50 16.21 10.93
N ASN A 387 15.63 16.26 9.92
CA ASN A 387 14.25 16.71 10.01
C ASN A 387 13.34 15.76 9.21
N LEU A 388 12.80 14.72 9.83
CA LEU A 388 11.66 14.01 9.25
C LEU A 388 10.46 14.97 9.24
N PRO A 389 9.67 15.03 8.16
CA PRO A 389 8.46 15.83 8.15
C PRO A 389 7.53 15.40 9.29
N ARG A 390 6.76 16.36 9.82
CA ARG A 390 5.69 16.03 10.77
C ARG A 390 4.69 15.09 10.09
N PRO A 391 4.02 14.21 10.86
CA PRO A 391 2.95 13.40 10.31
C PRO A 391 1.93 14.27 9.56
N GLY A 392 1.70 13.93 8.31
CA GLY A 392 0.63 14.46 7.48
C GLY A 392 -0.72 13.88 7.89
N GLU A 393 -1.74 14.31 7.17
CA GLU A 393 -3.10 13.81 7.34
C GLU A 393 -3.23 12.36 6.84
N PHE A 394 -3.97 11.52 7.55
CA PHE A 394 -4.50 10.26 7.03
C PHE A 394 -6.01 10.24 7.27
N ALA A 395 -6.81 10.49 6.23
CA ALA A 395 -8.25 10.71 6.38
C ALA A 395 -9.09 10.09 5.25
N GLY A 396 -10.20 9.42 5.57
CA GLY A 396 -11.19 8.97 4.58
C GLY A 396 -10.70 7.88 3.61
N ASN A 397 -9.63 7.17 3.97
CA ASN A 397 -9.05 6.12 3.12
C ASN A 397 -9.81 4.79 3.28
N GLU A 398 -9.81 3.97 2.24
CA GLU A 398 -10.38 2.62 2.27
C GLU A 398 -9.38 1.56 1.81
N ALA A 399 -9.39 0.39 2.45
CA ALA A 399 -8.68 -0.77 1.94
C ALA A 399 -9.51 -2.05 2.04
N TYR A 400 -9.34 -2.97 1.08
CA TYR A 400 -9.99 -4.28 1.15
C TYR A 400 -9.28 -5.37 0.37
N ALA A 401 -9.70 -6.62 0.63
CA ALA A 401 -9.20 -7.83 -0.02
C ALA A 401 -7.66 -7.96 0.03
N SER A 402 -7.05 -7.43 1.10
CA SER A 402 -5.61 -7.42 1.34
C SER A 402 -5.25 -8.35 2.50
N ARG A 403 -3.96 -8.66 2.72
CA ARG A 403 -3.57 -9.37 3.95
C ARG A 403 -3.84 -8.52 5.18
N THR A 404 -3.40 -7.26 5.16
CA THR A 404 -3.55 -6.31 6.26
C THR A 404 -4.00 -4.96 5.70
N GLY A 405 -4.91 -4.27 6.38
CA GLY A 405 -5.41 -2.97 5.93
C GLY A 405 -4.35 -1.87 6.02
N LEU A 406 -3.93 -1.56 7.25
CA LEU A 406 -2.92 -0.55 7.55
C LEU A 406 -1.81 -1.14 8.42
N TRP A 407 -0.57 -0.93 7.98
CA TRP A 407 0.63 -1.15 8.78
C TRP A 407 1.21 0.20 9.18
N ALA A 408 1.20 0.51 10.47
CA ALA A 408 1.69 1.76 11.04
C ALA A 408 2.77 1.47 12.08
N THR A 409 3.85 0.82 11.68
CA THR A 409 4.93 0.40 12.60
C THR A 409 6.17 1.26 12.41
N TRP A 410 6.69 1.82 13.51
CA TRP A 410 7.75 2.84 13.48
C TRP A 410 7.46 4.02 12.54
N PRO A 411 6.24 4.51 12.38
CA PRO A 411 5.90 5.30 11.20
C PRO A 411 6.55 6.70 11.20
N GLN A 412 7.15 7.11 12.33
CA GLN A 412 7.99 8.31 12.50
C GLN A 412 9.51 7.99 12.56
N GLY A 413 9.91 6.80 12.09
CA GLY A 413 11.28 6.32 11.95
C GLY A 413 11.84 5.53 13.14
N GLU A 414 12.58 4.46 12.84
CA GLU A 414 13.32 3.63 13.81
C GLU A 414 14.33 4.43 14.66
N TYR A 415 14.94 5.45 14.06
CA TYR A 415 16.03 6.24 14.65
C TYR A 415 15.62 7.67 14.99
N ASN A 416 14.38 7.91 15.44
CA ASN A 416 14.05 9.20 16.04
C ASN A 416 14.88 9.38 17.33
N VAL A 417 16.12 9.87 17.15
CA VAL A 417 17.22 9.93 18.14
C VAL A 417 16.87 10.76 19.37
N LEU A 418 15.80 11.54 19.30
CA LEU A 418 15.31 12.39 20.39
C LEU A 418 14.09 11.81 21.11
N LYS A 419 13.51 10.68 20.64
CA LYS A 419 12.21 10.14 21.10
C LYS A 419 11.06 11.17 21.11
N THR A 420 11.20 12.26 20.35
CA THR A 420 10.16 13.29 20.20
C THR A 420 9.20 12.87 19.11
N TYR A 421 8.26 12.00 19.46
CA TYR A 421 7.18 11.63 18.56
C TYR A 421 6.11 12.72 18.52
N HIS A 422 5.75 13.14 17.31
CA HIS A 422 4.63 14.03 17.10
C HIS A 422 3.32 13.23 17.16
N PRO A 423 2.26 13.77 17.80
CA PRO A 423 0.93 13.19 17.69
C PRO A 423 0.51 13.08 16.23
N SER A 424 -0.21 12.00 15.90
CA SER A 424 -0.78 11.81 14.57
C SER A 424 -2.17 11.20 14.69
N THR A 425 -3.02 11.49 13.71
CA THR A 425 -4.38 10.98 13.65
C THR A 425 -4.58 10.19 12.37
N ILE A 426 -5.13 8.98 12.53
CA ILE A 426 -5.66 8.15 11.45
C ILE A 426 -7.18 8.24 11.59
N GLU A 427 -7.81 8.93 10.64
CA GLU A 427 -9.21 9.34 10.73
C GLU A 427 -10.03 8.73 9.58
N ASP A 428 -11.27 8.32 9.86
CA ASP A 428 -12.22 7.83 8.86
C ASP A 428 -11.68 6.70 7.95
N PHE A 429 -10.88 5.79 8.51
CA PHE A 429 -10.37 4.64 7.76
C PHE A 429 -11.41 3.52 7.73
N THR A 430 -11.81 3.10 6.53
CA THR A 430 -12.67 1.92 6.33
C THR A 430 -11.87 0.75 5.80
N GLY A 431 -12.05 -0.42 6.37
CA GLY A 431 -11.29 -1.59 6.02
C GLY A 431 -12.12 -2.86 6.03
N TRP A 432 -12.01 -3.71 5.01
CA TRP A 432 -12.80 -4.93 4.97
C TRP A 432 -12.16 -6.11 4.26
N HIS A 433 -12.61 -7.32 4.60
CA HIS A 433 -12.13 -8.56 3.99
C HIS A 433 -10.60 -8.74 4.05
N PHE A 434 -9.99 -8.46 5.21
CA PHE A 434 -8.57 -8.69 5.42
C PHE A 434 -8.27 -10.08 5.98
N TRP A 435 -7.19 -10.69 5.53
CA TRP A 435 -6.81 -12.02 6.04
C TRP A 435 -6.27 -12.01 7.46
N LYS A 436 -5.36 -11.08 7.76
CA LYS A 436 -4.54 -11.10 8.98
C LYS A 436 -4.93 -10.02 9.96
N SER A 437 -4.88 -8.75 9.56
CA SER A 437 -5.14 -7.66 10.50
C SER A 437 -5.82 -6.47 9.83
N GLY A 438 -6.68 -5.76 10.55
CA GLY A 438 -7.23 -4.50 10.05
C GLY A 438 -6.16 -3.41 10.11
N ILE A 439 -5.64 -3.19 11.31
CA ILE A 439 -4.52 -2.29 11.59
C ILE A 439 -3.48 -3.02 12.42
N GLU A 440 -2.23 -3.02 11.97
CA GLU A 440 -1.06 -3.41 12.76
C GLU A 440 -0.31 -2.13 13.18
N SER A 441 -0.20 -1.89 14.48
CA SER A 441 0.34 -0.64 15.03
C SER A 441 1.15 -0.91 16.28
N TYR A 442 2.48 -0.91 16.16
CA TYR A 442 3.36 -0.94 17.32
C TYR A 442 4.62 -0.08 17.13
N HIS A 443 5.27 0.29 18.25
CA HIS A 443 6.27 1.36 18.28
C HIS A 443 5.78 2.67 17.69
N THR A 444 4.57 3.03 18.11
CA THR A 444 3.85 4.20 17.64
C THR A 444 3.87 5.30 18.67
N GLY A 445 4.17 6.52 18.23
CA GLY A 445 4.18 7.69 19.10
C GLY A 445 2.86 8.47 19.03
N ARG A 446 2.05 8.41 20.10
CA ARG A 446 0.87 9.27 20.28
C ARG A 446 -0.14 9.25 19.12
N HIS A 447 -0.54 8.05 18.68
CA HIS A 447 -1.51 7.88 17.59
C HIS A 447 -2.95 7.92 18.11
N THR A 448 -3.80 8.65 17.40
CA THR A 448 -5.25 8.59 17.58
C THR A 448 -5.86 7.94 16.35
N PHE A 449 -6.50 6.79 16.53
CA PHE A 449 -7.37 6.16 15.55
C PHE A 449 -8.77 6.67 15.80
N ARG A 450 -9.33 7.45 14.88
CA ARG A 450 -10.65 8.05 15.03
C ARG A 450 -11.58 7.59 13.92
N ARG A 451 -12.79 7.17 14.28
CA ARG A 451 -13.82 6.73 13.33
C ARG A 451 -13.33 5.65 12.35
N VAL A 452 -12.53 4.71 12.86
CA VAL A 452 -12.07 3.54 12.09
C VAL A 452 -13.20 2.50 12.03
N ARG A 453 -13.42 1.90 10.87
CA ARG A 453 -14.48 0.92 10.61
C ARG A 453 -13.88 -0.34 9.96
N LEU A 454 -13.89 -1.47 10.66
CA LEU A 454 -13.22 -2.70 10.22
C LEU A 454 -14.19 -3.89 10.16
N TYR A 455 -14.44 -4.41 8.96
CA TYR A 455 -15.46 -5.43 8.72
C TYR A 455 -14.89 -6.67 8.05
N ASN A 456 -14.93 -7.81 8.74
CA ASN A 456 -14.55 -9.10 8.17
C ASN A 456 -15.73 -10.07 8.13
N SER A 457 -15.59 -11.13 7.35
CA SER A 457 -16.51 -12.26 7.38
C SER A 457 -16.20 -13.14 8.58
N PRO A 458 -17.14 -13.33 9.54
CA PRO A 458 -16.94 -14.26 10.64
C PRO A 458 -16.67 -15.68 10.15
N GLU A 459 -17.36 -16.10 9.08
CA GLU A 459 -17.20 -17.43 8.50
C GLU A 459 -15.79 -17.70 7.99
N ILE A 460 -15.21 -16.74 7.27
CA ILE A 460 -13.86 -16.86 6.71
C ILE A 460 -12.81 -16.68 7.81
N SER A 461 -12.99 -15.71 8.72
CA SER A 461 -12.08 -15.49 9.84
C SER A 461 -11.91 -16.73 10.70
N ARG A 462 -12.94 -17.57 10.88
CA ARG A 462 -12.84 -18.84 11.62
C ARG A 462 -11.91 -19.87 10.96
N GLN A 463 -11.62 -19.74 9.66
CA GLN A 463 -10.75 -20.66 8.91
C GLN A 463 -9.27 -20.35 9.06
N CYS A 464 -8.91 -19.16 9.56
CA CYS A 464 -7.53 -18.78 9.80
C CYS A 464 -6.83 -19.85 10.68
N SER A 465 -5.94 -20.63 10.08
CA SER A 465 -5.21 -21.72 10.73
C SER A 465 -3.77 -21.72 10.19
N GLY A 466 -2.80 -21.45 11.06
CA GLY A 466 -1.37 -21.45 10.72
C GLY A 466 -0.65 -22.67 11.26
N ALA A 467 0.33 -23.19 10.51
CA ALA A 467 1.23 -24.26 10.95
C ALA A 467 2.28 -23.75 11.97
N GLY A 468 2.54 -24.55 13.01
CA GLY A 468 3.82 -24.56 13.74
C GLY A 468 4.06 -23.60 14.92
N ALA A 469 3.58 -22.35 14.91
CA ALA A 469 3.84 -21.38 16.00
C ALA A 469 2.58 -21.08 16.83
N GLY A 470 2.73 -20.57 18.07
CA GLY A 470 1.68 -20.46 19.10
C GLY A 470 0.34 -19.82 18.67
N SER A 471 -0.69 -19.97 19.51
CA SER A 471 -2.11 -19.64 19.22
C SER A 471 -2.37 -18.24 18.62
N ILE A 472 -1.46 -17.28 18.79
CA ILE A 472 -1.57 -15.87 18.36
C ILE A 472 -1.14 -15.65 16.91
N ALA A 473 -0.24 -16.49 16.41
CA ALA A 473 0.09 -16.52 14.98
C ALA A 473 -1.08 -17.06 14.15
N ARG A 474 -2.07 -17.72 14.79
CA ARG A 474 -3.16 -18.49 14.18
C ARG A 474 -4.51 -17.76 14.14
N THR A 475 -4.54 -16.45 14.41
CA THR A 475 -5.76 -15.63 14.41
C THR A 475 -5.59 -14.36 13.59
N ASN A 476 -6.71 -13.82 13.14
CA ASN A 476 -6.80 -12.45 12.64
C ASN A 476 -7.29 -11.47 13.72
N ALA A 477 -6.96 -10.18 13.60
CA ALA A 477 -7.43 -9.16 14.53
C ALA A 477 -7.75 -7.83 13.87
N ALA A 478 -8.78 -7.14 14.32
CA ALA A 478 -9.12 -5.83 13.76
C ALA A 478 -8.02 -4.82 14.11
N PHE A 479 -7.69 -4.69 15.39
CA PHE A 479 -6.58 -3.87 15.88
C PHE A 479 -5.52 -4.76 16.50
N ASP A 480 -4.33 -4.81 15.91
CA ASP A 480 -3.19 -5.54 16.44
C ASP A 480 -2.09 -4.59 16.90
N ALA A 481 -2.06 -4.35 18.21
CA ALA A 481 -1.01 -3.58 18.86
C ALA A 481 -0.03 -4.49 19.63
N SER A 482 -0.10 -5.81 19.44
CA SER A 482 0.65 -6.78 20.22
C SER A 482 2.05 -7.02 19.66
N SER A 483 3.06 -6.46 20.34
CA SER A 483 4.46 -6.85 20.14
C SER A 483 5.15 -7.08 21.48
N GLU A 484 5.79 -8.24 21.63
CA GLU A 484 6.57 -8.61 22.82
C GLU A 484 7.91 -7.84 22.88
N ASN A 485 8.38 -7.33 21.74
CA ASN A 485 9.69 -6.69 21.60
C ASN A 485 9.62 -5.15 21.64
N TYR A 486 8.43 -4.57 21.50
CA TYR A 486 8.27 -3.17 21.11
C TYR A 486 7.24 -2.46 21.98
N GLU A 487 7.59 -1.26 22.44
CA GLU A 487 6.78 -0.41 23.31
C GLU A 487 5.80 0.44 22.52
N ASN A 488 4.56 0.56 22.99
CA ASN A 488 3.63 1.58 22.51
C ASN A 488 3.59 2.79 23.45
N PHE A 489 3.54 4.00 22.88
CA PHE A 489 3.18 5.22 23.61
C PHE A 489 1.66 5.40 23.60
N LEU A 490 1.15 6.49 24.19
CA LEU A 490 -0.30 6.80 24.23
C LEU A 490 -0.97 6.49 22.90
N SER A 491 -1.94 5.58 22.91
CA SER A 491 -2.73 5.24 21.73
C SER A 491 -4.20 5.36 22.08
N ARG A 492 -4.94 6.14 21.28
CA ARG A 492 -6.37 6.41 21.48
C ARG A 492 -7.16 5.85 20.32
N PHE A 493 -8.25 5.17 20.62
CA PHE A 493 -9.19 4.60 19.66
C PHE A 493 -10.55 5.25 19.94
N GLU A 494 -10.92 6.24 19.13
CA GLU A 494 -12.08 7.09 19.32
C GLU A 494 -13.17 6.70 18.31
N ASP A 495 -14.33 6.29 18.81
CA ASP A 495 -15.48 5.85 18.02
C ASP A 495 -15.08 4.81 16.96
N CYS A 496 -14.41 3.73 17.35
CA CYS A 496 -13.96 2.68 16.42
C CYS A 496 -14.95 1.51 16.37
N GLU A 497 -15.25 0.99 15.19
CA GLU A 497 -16.07 -0.21 15.00
C GLU A 497 -15.24 -1.36 14.42
N ALA A 498 -15.38 -2.55 14.99
CA ALA A 498 -14.84 -3.77 14.41
C ALA A 498 -15.79 -4.96 14.56
N SER A 499 -16.06 -5.66 13.46
CA SER A 499 -16.86 -6.89 13.50
C SER A 499 -16.41 -7.99 12.54
N GLY A 500 -16.71 -9.23 12.92
CA GLY A 500 -16.41 -10.43 12.13
C GLY A 500 -14.96 -10.90 12.16
N TRP A 501 -14.21 -10.47 13.17
CA TRP A 501 -12.84 -10.90 13.43
C TRP A 501 -12.78 -12.04 14.44
N ASN A 502 -11.66 -12.80 14.46
CA ASN A 502 -11.37 -13.66 15.61
C ASN A 502 -11.12 -12.83 16.86
N ILE A 503 -10.38 -11.73 16.72
CA ILE A 503 -10.04 -10.83 17.82
C ILE A 503 -10.39 -9.39 17.44
N GLY A 504 -11.13 -8.68 18.28
CA GLY A 504 -11.39 -7.25 18.08
C GLY A 504 -10.11 -6.44 18.24
N VAL A 505 -9.53 -6.45 19.44
CA VAL A 505 -8.24 -5.81 19.73
C VAL A 505 -7.28 -6.76 20.44
N ARG A 506 -6.04 -6.80 19.96
CA ARG A 506 -4.89 -7.33 20.69
C ARG A 506 -4.14 -6.17 21.35
N LEU A 507 -4.14 -6.16 22.67
CA LEU A 507 -3.47 -5.13 23.44
C LEU A 507 -1.94 -5.32 23.42
N PRO A 508 -1.18 -4.22 23.50
CA PRO A 508 0.28 -4.29 23.60
C PRO A 508 0.73 -5.03 24.85
N SER A 509 1.76 -5.86 24.70
CA SER A 509 2.51 -6.41 25.84
C SER A 509 3.24 -5.28 26.56
N SER A 510 4.08 -4.53 25.85
CA SER A 510 4.86 -3.43 26.43
C SER A 510 4.27 -2.07 26.07
N VAL A 511 4.04 -1.24 27.09
CA VAL A 511 3.67 0.18 26.94
C VAL A 511 4.70 0.99 27.72
N ALA A 512 5.10 2.14 27.18
CA ALA A 512 6.04 3.03 27.85
C ALA A 512 5.49 3.43 29.24
N ALA A 513 6.38 3.52 30.24
CA ALA A 513 5.97 3.82 31.61
C ALA A 513 5.14 5.11 31.70
N ASN A 514 4.03 5.06 32.46
CA ASN A 514 3.06 6.16 32.62
C ASN A 514 2.25 6.54 31.38
N GLU A 515 2.28 5.77 30.30
CA GLU A 515 1.42 5.98 29.12
C GLU A 515 0.17 5.08 29.17
N HIS A 516 -0.91 5.56 28.56
CA HIS A 516 -2.23 4.90 28.60
C HIS A 516 -2.63 4.38 27.22
N LEU A 517 -3.50 3.38 27.16
CA LEU A 517 -4.19 3.00 25.94
C LEU A 517 -5.70 3.10 26.18
N GLN A 518 -6.38 3.86 25.33
CA GLN A 518 -7.79 4.23 25.54
C GLN A 518 -8.64 3.86 24.34
N PHE A 519 -9.72 3.13 24.58
CA PHE A 519 -10.86 2.99 23.68
C PHE A 519 -11.99 3.87 24.21
N ILE A 520 -12.52 4.75 23.37
CA ILE A 520 -13.50 5.77 23.75
C ILE A 520 -14.64 5.71 22.74
N GLY A 521 -15.81 5.25 23.18
CA GLY A 521 -16.96 4.98 22.31
C GLY A 521 -16.72 3.78 21.38
N GLY A 522 -17.51 3.70 20.32
CA GLY A 522 -17.41 2.65 19.32
C GLY A 522 -18.00 1.30 19.74
N ARG A 523 -17.79 0.29 18.90
CA ARG A 523 -18.42 -1.03 19.04
C ARG A 523 -17.51 -2.17 18.56
N LEU A 524 -17.31 -3.18 19.40
CA LEU A 524 -16.57 -4.40 19.06
C LEU A 524 -17.55 -5.58 19.07
N GLN A 525 -17.70 -6.25 17.92
CA GLN A 525 -18.57 -7.42 17.74
C GLN A 525 -17.79 -8.56 17.07
N ASN A 526 -16.98 -9.25 17.86
CA ASN A 526 -16.01 -10.24 17.39
C ASN A 526 -16.11 -11.53 18.19
N HIS A 527 -15.39 -12.57 17.76
CA HIS A 527 -15.38 -13.84 18.49
C HIS A 527 -14.78 -13.67 19.91
N VAL A 528 -13.67 -12.95 20.01
CA VAL A 528 -13.13 -12.40 21.27
C VAL A 528 -12.93 -10.90 21.06
N ASN A 529 -13.49 -10.05 21.91
CA ASN A 529 -13.37 -8.61 21.70
C ASN A 529 -12.00 -8.05 22.10
N VAL A 530 -11.44 -8.51 23.22
CA VAL A 530 -10.15 -8.02 23.75
C VAL A 530 -9.25 -9.20 24.12
N VAL A 531 -8.01 -9.19 23.65
CA VAL A 531 -6.95 -10.09 24.10
C VAL A 531 -5.81 -9.28 24.69
N ALA A 532 -5.34 -9.67 25.87
CA ALA A 532 -4.21 -9.02 26.53
C ALA A 532 -3.03 -9.97 26.80
N HIS A 533 -1.81 -9.43 26.66
CA HIS A 533 -0.57 -10.07 27.09
C HIS A 533 -0.10 -9.51 28.42
N MET A 534 0.33 -10.41 29.30
CA MET A 534 0.89 -10.11 30.60
C MET A 534 2.40 -9.91 30.44
N THR A 535 2.89 -8.68 30.65
CA THR A 535 4.32 -8.39 30.84
C THR A 535 4.47 -7.30 31.90
N ASN A 536 5.63 -7.25 32.56
CA ASN A 536 5.94 -6.55 33.84
C ASN A 536 5.76 -5.02 33.91
N ASN A 537 5.03 -4.37 32.99
CA ASN A 537 4.88 -2.91 32.98
C ASN A 537 3.48 -2.48 33.48
N ALA A 538 3.45 -1.52 34.42
CA ALA A 538 2.25 -0.91 35.01
C ALA A 538 1.52 -0.01 33.99
N CYS A 539 0.93 -0.60 32.94
CA CYS A 539 0.19 0.11 31.92
C CYS A 539 -1.31 0.17 32.23
N ARG A 540 -1.89 1.37 32.11
CA ARG A 540 -3.34 1.60 32.22
C ARG A 540 -4.03 1.42 30.86
N ARG A 541 -5.02 0.54 30.81
CA ARG A 541 -5.84 0.25 29.62
C ARG A 541 -7.29 0.59 29.94
N GLU A 542 -7.91 1.45 29.15
CA GLU A 542 -9.24 2.01 29.44
C GLU A 542 -10.20 1.77 28.29
N PHE A 543 -11.40 1.34 28.61
CA PHE A 543 -12.54 1.27 27.71
C PHE A 543 -13.65 2.15 28.29
N ILE A 544 -14.00 3.22 27.58
CA ILE A 544 -14.89 4.29 28.05
C ILE A 544 -16.05 4.38 27.07
N GLY A 545 -17.25 3.95 27.47
CA GLY A 545 -18.42 3.96 26.60
C GLY A 545 -18.32 3.08 25.33
N THR A 546 -17.34 2.18 25.25
CA THR A 546 -17.19 1.21 24.16
C THR A 546 -18.19 0.06 24.34
N GLU A 547 -18.97 -0.23 23.29
CA GLU A 547 -19.92 -1.34 23.29
C GLU A 547 -19.22 -2.66 22.94
N PHE A 548 -19.38 -3.67 23.79
CA PHE A 548 -18.96 -5.05 23.51
C PHE A 548 -20.19 -5.88 23.20
N VAL A 549 -20.15 -6.57 22.06
CA VAL A 549 -21.22 -7.46 21.64
C VAL A 549 -20.64 -8.84 21.39
N SER A 550 -21.25 -9.85 22.01
CA SER A 550 -20.92 -11.25 21.79
C SER A 550 -21.30 -11.64 20.36
N GLY A 551 -20.35 -12.17 19.59
CA GLY A 551 -20.61 -12.60 18.22
C GLY A 551 -21.48 -13.86 18.21
N ALA A 552 -22.68 -13.79 17.64
CA ALA A 552 -23.49 -14.98 17.40
C ALA A 552 -22.73 -16.00 16.54
N ASP A 553 -22.80 -17.27 16.96
CA ASP A 553 -22.50 -18.49 16.20
C ASP A 553 -21.09 -19.10 16.26
N SER A 554 -21.01 -20.11 17.15
CA SER A 554 -20.24 -21.37 17.16
C SER A 554 -18.71 -21.32 17.02
N ALA A 555 -18.04 -22.07 17.90
CA ALA A 555 -16.60 -22.06 18.16
C ALA A 555 -15.71 -22.24 16.89
N PRO A 556 -14.54 -21.58 16.84
CA PRO A 556 -13.56 -21.73 15.77
C PRO A 556 -13.09 -23.19 15.64
N LYS A 557 -13.06 -23.72 14.42
CA LYS A 557 -12.45 -25.02 14.11
C LYS A 557 -10.92 -24.87 14.07
N GLY A 558 -10.27 -24.88 15.24
CA GLY A 558 -8.82 -24.78 15.38
C GLY A 558 -8.39 -24.59 16.85
N HIS A 559 -7.09 -24.39 17.14
CA HIS A 559 -6.54 -24.19 18.51
C HIS A 559 -7.17 -23.06 19.34
N LEU A 560 -8.08 -22.27 18.76
CA LEU A 560 -8.96 -21.36 19.49
C LEU A 560 -10.12 -22.07 20.21
N GLY A 561 -10.30 -23.39 20.04
CA GLY A 561 -11.29 -24.16 20.81
C GLY A 561 -11.10 -24.09 22.33
N SER A 562 -9.99 -23.52 22.82
CA SER A 562 -9.75 -23.19 24.23
C SER A 562 -10.06 -21.73 24.61
N LEU A 563 -10.23 -20.81 23.65
CA LEU A 563 -10.73 -19.46 23.92
C LEU A 563 -12.25 -19.54 23.93
N ALA A 564 -12.85 -19.50 25.11
CA ALA A 564 -14.29 -19.39 25.21
C ALA A 564 -14.74 -17.99 24.75
N GLU A 565 -15.95 -17.91 24.21
CA GLU A 565 -16.58 -16.65 23.82
C GLU A 565 -16.63 -15.71 25.04
N CYS A 566 -15.85 -14.64 24.98
CA CYS A 566 -15.70 -13.69 26.07
C CYS A 566 -15.28 -12.30 25.56
N ASP A 567 -15.62 -11.28 26.33
CA ASP A 567 -15.26 -9.90 25.99
C ASP A 567 -13.77 -9.65 26.20
N VAL A 568 -13.17 -10.24 27.24
CA VAL A 568 -11.74 -10.13 27.53
C VAL A 568 -11.12 -11.50 27.82
N TYR A 569 -10.05 -11.83 27.10
CA TYR A 569 -9.23 -13.02 27.30
C TYR A 569 -7.80 -12.66 27.77
N MET A 570 -7.31 -13.41 28.76
CA MET A 570 -5.98 -13.24 29.39
C MET A 570 -5.16 -14.54 29.28
N ARG A 571 -3.86 -14.48 28.93
CA ARG A 571 -2.97 -15.67 28.83
C ARG A 571 -2.77 -16.38 30.21
N PRO A 572 -2.47 -17.70 30.25
CA PRO A 572 -2.27 -18.48 31.50
C PRO A 572 -1.06 -18.04 32.34
N GLY A 573 -1.17 -18.11 33.68
CA GLY A 573 -0.12 -17.77 34.66
C GLY A 573 -0.61 -17.00 35.90
N THR A 574 -1.89 -16.65 35.94
CA THR A 574 -2.50 -15.70 36.87
C THR A 574 -3.16 -16.38 38.08
N LYS A 575 -2.90 -15.85 39.29
CA LYS A 575 -3.65 -16.21 40.51
C LYS A 575 -4.78 -15.19 40.75
N ARG A 576 -6.05 -15.60 40.50
CA ARG A 576 -7.32 -14.88 40.82
C ARG A 576 -7.49 -13.51 40.12
N ALA A 577 -8.68 -12.96 39.88
CA ALA A 577 -10.07 -13.40 39.90
C ALA A 577 -10.81 -12.55 38.84
N LEU A 578 -11.90 -13.04 38.25
CA LEU A 578 -12.96 -12.13 37.80
C LEU A 578 -14.27 -12.46 38.48
N GLU A 579 -14.84 -11.42 39.07
CA GLU A 579 -16.20 -11.37 39.55
C GLU A 579 -16.97 -10.48 38.58
N MET A 580 -18.18 -10.89 38.22
CA MET A 580 -19.08 -10.12 37.36
C MET A 580 -19.38 -8.75 37.98
N GLY A 581 -19.44 -7.68 37.16
CA GLY A 581 -19.91 -6.36 37.58
C GLY A 581 -18.88 -5.39 38.16
N LYS A 582 -17.56 -5.62 37.96
CA LYS A 582 -16.51 -4.68 38.40
C LYS A 582 -16.18 -3.63 37.33
N SER A 583 -16.03 -2.37 37.75
CA SER A 583 -15.55 -1.24 36.92
C SER A 583 -14.03 -1.24 36.68
N GLU A 584 -13.31 -2.12 37.39
CA GLU A 584 -11.85 -2.25 37.34
C GLU A 584 -11.45 -3.72 37.53
N VAL A 585 -10.48 -4.16 36.72
CA VAL A 585 -9.88 -5.50 36.80
C VAL A 585 -8.37 -5.34 36.91
N VAL A 586 -7.80 -5.76 38.04
CA VAL A 586 -6.34 -5.76 38.30
C VAL A 586 -5.82 -7.18 38.29
N VAL A 587 -4.82 -7.46 37.45
CA VAL A 587 -4.17 -8.77 37.33
C VAL A 587 -2.67 -8.56 37.16
N ASP A 588 -1.84 -9.12 38.05
CA ASP A 588 -0.35 -9.03 38.06
C ASP A 588 0.23 -7.66 37.63
N GLY A 589 -0.32 -6.55 38.17
CA GLY A 589 0.15 -5.18 37.89
C GLY A 589 -0.42 -4.51 36.62
N MET A 590 -1.21 -5.24 35.83
CA MET A 590 -2.02 -4.69 34.74
C MET A 590 -3.39 -4.30 35.28
N THR A 591 -3.85 -3.10 34.94
CA THR A 591 -5.22 -2.66 35.25
C THR A 591 -6.01 -2.36 33.97
N ILE A 592 -7.18 -2.98 33.85
CA ILE A 592 -8.19 -2.68 32.84
C ILE A 592 -9.35 -1.94 33.51
N TYR A 593 -9.66 -0.75 33.03
CA TYR A 593 -10.79 0.05 33.48
C TYR A 593 -11.95 -0.02 32.49
N PHE A 594 -13.15 -0.24 33.01
CA PHE A 594 -14.42 -0.13 32.28
C PHE A 594 -15.22 1.01 32.90
N ALA A 595 -15.14 2.20 32.31
CA ALA A 595 -15.81 3.39 32.82
C ALA A 595 -17.16 3.58 32.11
N ASP A 596 -18.23 3.76 32.90
CA ASP A 596 -19.59 4.14 32.50
C ASP A 596 -20.12 3.43 31.24
N ALA A 597 -20.45 2.15 31.38
CA ALA A 597 -21.47 1.55 30.52
C ALA A 597 -22.83 2.19 30.85
N ALA A 598 -23.63 2.49 29.84
CA ALA A 598 -24.92 3.18 29.95
C ALA A 598 -25.76 2.79 31.20
N PRO A 599 -26.51 3.74 31.80
CA PRO A 599 -27.24 3.51 33.05
C PRO A 599 -28.14 2.28 32.96
N ALA A 600 -28.15 1.49 34.04
CA ALA A 600 -28.82 0.19 34.18
C ALA A 600 -30.34 0.19 33.89
N SER A 601 -30.95 1.34 33.62
CA SER A 601 -32.36 1.49 33.27
C SER A 601 -32.69 1.22 31.80
N ALA A 602 -31.70 0.97 30.94
CA ALA A 602 -31.90 0.68 29.51
C ALA A 602 -31.67 -0.80 29.11
N VAL A 603 -31.85 -1.73 30.06
CA VAL A 603 -31.62 -3.17 29.86
C VAL A 603 -32.89 -3.84 29.33
N GLU A 604 -33.17 -3.66 28.05
CA GLU A 604 -33.87 -4.70 27.28
C GLU A 604 -32.79 -5.59 26.65
N SER A 605 -32.66 -6.79 27.23
CA SER A 605 -31.96 -8.01 26.76
C SER A 605 -30.77 -7.85 25.78
N HIS A 606 -29.62 -8.43 26.16
CA HIS A 606 -28.40 -8.76 25.36
C HIS A 606 -27.15 -7.89 25.54
N ARG A 607 -27.14 -6.85 26.40
CA ARG A 607 -25.89 -6.13 26.75
C ARG A 607 -25.17 -6.80 27.94
N ILE A 608 -24.23 -7.69 27.66
CA ILE A 608 -23.34 -8.27 28.66
C ILE A 608 -22.24 -7.25 28.98
N ILE A 609 -22.22 -6.74 30.21
CA ILE A 609 -21.10 -5.96 30.74
C ILE A 609 -20.01 -6.96 31.17
N GLY A 610 -19.18 -7.37 30.21
CA GLY A 610 -17.90 -8.05 30.42
C GLY A 610 -17.97 -9.45 31.05
N ARG A 611 -17.88 -10.49 30.23
CA ARG A 611 -17.40 -11.81 30.70
C ARG A 611 -15.88 -11.88 30.53
N VAL A 612 -15.13 -12.08 31.62
CA VAL A 612 -13.69 -12.35 31.54
C VAL A 612 -13.42 -13.79 31.95
N LEU A 613 -12.63 -14.46 31.12
CA LEU A 613 -12.23 -15.85 31.34
C LEU A 613 -10.72 -15.90 31.52
N ALA A 614 -10.29 -16.34 32.71
CA ALA A 614 -8.95 -16.83 32.95
C ALA A 614 -9.00 -18.36 32.79
N SER A 615 -8.24 -18.94 31.87
CA SER A 615 -8.17 -20.39 31.77
C SER A 615 -7.25 -20.95 32.86
N GLU A 616 -7.74 -21.89 33.66
CA GLU A 616 -6.87 -22.83 34.37
C GLU A 616 -6.08 -23.65 33.33
N GLN A 617 -4.88 -24.12 33.70
CA GLN A 617 -4.03 -24.94 32.83
C GLN A 617 -4.84 -26.05 32.16
N ILE A 618 -5.14 -25.91 30.86
CA ILE A 618 -5.46 -27.06 30.04
C ILE A 618 -4.12 -27.75 29.78
N ASN A 619 -3.83 -28.78 30.58
CA ASN A 619 -2.77 -29.72 30.28
C ASN A 619 -3.08 -30.34 28.92
N ILE A 620 -2.44 -29.84 27.86
CA ILE A 620 -2.34 -30.59 26.61
C ILE A 620 -1.38 -31.73 26.92
N THR A 621 -1.91 -32.87 27.35
CA THR A 621 -1.18 -34.13 27.26
C THR A 621 -0.72 -34.27 25.82
N ALA A 622 0.59 -34.23 25.61
CA ALA A 622 1.22 -34.51 24.33
C ALA A 622 0.82 -35.93 23.90
N ALA A 623 -0.20 -36.03 23.06
CA ALA A 623 -0.50 -37.25 22.35
C ALA A 623 0.58 -37.44 21.28
N GLY A 624 1.60 -38.23 21.63
CA GLY A 624 2.41 -39.01 20.68
C GLY A 624 3.45 -38.25 19.86
N PHE A 625 4.57 -37.88 20.48
CA PHE A 625 5.86 -37.97 19.79
C PHE A 625 6.64 -39.14 20.40
N ARG A 626 6.68 -40.27 19.68
CA ARG A 626 7.73 -41.27 19.91
C ARG A 626 9.07 -40.59 19.61
N GLN A 627 9.98 -40.66 20.57
CA GLN A 627 11.37 -40.26 20.35
C GLN A 627 11.96 -41.10 19.20
N PRO A 628 12.69 -40.50 18.24
CA PRO A 628 13.60 -41.25 17.40
C PRO A 628 14.71 -41.80 18.30
N GLY A 629 14.87 -43.12 18.24
CA GLY A 629 15.79 -43.86 19.08
C GLY A 629 17.26 -43.45 18.91
N GLU A 630 18.00 -43.82 19.94
CA GLU A 630 19.45 -43.90 19.99
C GLU A 630 20.02 -44.50 18.69
N ALA A 631 20.94 -43.77 18.06
CA ALA A 631 21.97 -44.37 17.25
C ALA A 631 23.31 -43.72 17.63
N THR A 632 24.13 -44.57 18.22
CA THR A 632 25.49 -44.36 18.71
C THR A 632 26.46 -43.84 17.66
N ALA A 633 27.50 -43.17 18.17
CA ALA A 633 28.73 -42.72 17.51
C ALA A 633 29.26 -43.59 16.36
N ARG A 634 29.55 -42.93 15.22
CA ARG A 634 30.88 -42.81 14.60
C ARG A 634 30.88 -41.75 13.51
#